data_AF-A0A914LZV5-F1
#
_entry.id   AF-A0A914LZV5-F1
#
_cell.length_a   1.000
_cell.length_b   1.000
_cell.length_c   1.000
_cell.angle_alpha   90.00
_cell.angle_beta   90.00
_cell.angle_gamma   90.00
#
_symmetry.space_group_name_H-M   'P 1'
#
loop_
_entity.id
_entity.type
_entity.pdbx_description
1 polymer ?
#
loop_
_entity_poly.entity_id
_entity_poly.type
_entity_poly.pdbx_seq_one_letter_code
_entity_poly.pdbx_strand_id
1 'polypeptide(L)'
;MNCFTDAINVLDLFVKIKKGFTIDGGNNRYISIRKYIFCRAFLLDLLAILPTDILLLIWPNFFLLRINRLAKIGRVSEIVKLIEHRIPWPLGFRLLRLATFCYLLFHWNACFYFYLSSIYGFENSTVNDWTFSYQKIPDLLFPLCEPRFDFNRNECLFPEDNWRDRPEKINELKDYWQKKIGSTNFNNLTKKYAMSFYWSALTLVTLGEQPWPANSVQTAFEIIDTLIGLLLFAAIIGDIGIMVSNAHLEKVKFQEITDGCKRYMRIRNVNTQLYNRVINWIEYQWIWGRRLNEDEKT
;
A
#
# COMPACT_ATOMS: atom_id res chain seq x y z
N MET A 1 -15.46 17.65 -9.24
CA MET A 1 -14.28 16.83 -9.63
C MET A 1 -14.55 15.89 -10.80
N ASN A 2 -15.67 15.15 -10.85
CA ASN A 2 -15.96 14.20 -11.94
C ASN A 2 -15.97 14.82 -13.36
N CYS A 3 -16.65 15.97 -13.55
CA CYS A 3 -16.64 16.66 -14.84
C CYS A 3 -15.22 17.11 -15.27
N PHE A 4 -14.35 17.40 -14.31
CA PHE A 4 -12.97 17.79 -14.58
C PHE A 4 -12.13 16.59 -15.08
N THR A 5 -12.29 15.41 -14.48
CA THR A 5 -11.61 14.19 -14.95
C THR A 5 -12.13 13.74 -16.32
N ASP A 6 -13.42 13.91 -16.58
CA ASP A 6 -14.02 13.58 -17.88
C ASP A 6 -13.52 14.56 -18.96
N ALA A 7 -13.41 15.86 -18.63
CA ALA A 7 -12.80 16.85 -19.53
C ALA A 7 -11.34 16.53 -19.86
N ILE A 8 -10.54 16.09 -18.89
CA ILE A 8 -9.17 15.63 -19.12
C ILE A 8 -9.17 14.43 -20.07
N ASN A 9 -10.08 13.47 -19.88
CA ASN A 9 -10.16 12.28 -20.72
C ASN A 9 -10.53 12.59 -22.18
N VAL A 10 -11.41 13.56 -22.39
CA VAL A 10 -11.80 14.06 -23.72
C VAL A 10 -10.65 14.82 -24.38
N LEU A 11 -9.99 15.72 -23.65
CA LEU A 11 -8.83 16.48 -24.15
C LEU A 11 -7.70 15.53 -24.55
N ASP A 12 -7.47 14.51 -23.73
CA ASP A 12 -6.47 13.49 -23.96
C ASP A 12 -6.75 12.63 -25.22
N LEU A 13 -8.02 12.27 -25.47
CA LEU A 13 -8.43 11.62 -26.71
C LEU A 13 -8.16 12.54 -27.92
N PHE A 14 -8.48 13.82 -27.80
CA PHE A 14 -8.25 14.81 -28.86
C PHE A 14 -6.77 14.98 -29.18
N VAL A 15 -5.91 15.03 -28.17
CA VAL A 15 -4.45 15.09 -28.33
C VAL A 15 -3.94 13.83 -29.02
N LYS A 16 -4.40 12.64 -28.63
CA LYS A 16 -4.01 11.35 -29.25
C LYS A 16 -4.39 11.26 -30.72
N ILE A 17 -5.61 11.66 -31.08
CA ILE A 17 -6.07 11.70 -32.48
C ILE A 17 -5.18 12.67 -33.29
N LYS A 18 -4.71 13.76 -32.67
CA LYS A 18 -3.85 14.75 -33.34
C LYS A 18 -2.38 14.38 -33.37
N LYS A 19 -1.92 13.43 -32.55
CA LYS A 19 -0.51 13.01 -32.46
C LYS A 19 -0.20 12.10 -33.66
N GLY A 20 0.74 12.52 -34.51
CA GLY A 20 1.28 11.67 -35.57
C GLY A 20 2.29 10.68 -34.98
N PHE A 21 2.10 9.39 -35.22
CA PHE A 21 3.10 8.36 -34.99
C PHE A 21 4.11 8.41 -36.14
N THR A 22 5.39 8.53 -35.80
CA THR A 22 6.47 8.36 -36.78
C THR A 22 6.56 6.88 -37.15
N ILE A 23 6.26 6.57 -38.41
CA ILE A 23 6.51 5.25 -38.98
C ILE A 23 7.64 5.48 -40.00
N ASP A 24 8.78 4.84 -39.79
CA ASP A 24 9.94 4.85 -40.70
C ASP A 24 10.52 6.25 -41.03
N GLY A 25 10.69 7.10 -40.00
CA GLY A 25 11.34 8.42 -40.14
C GLY A 25 10.49 9.50 -40.81
N GLY A 26 9.30 9.15 -41.34
CA GLY A 26 8.32 10.09 -41.88
C GLY A 26 7.12 10.31 -40.94
N ASN A 27 6.70 11.57 -40.76
CA ASN A 27 5.52 11.91 -39.98
C ASN A 27 4.28 12.01 -40.90
N ASN A 28 3.63 10.88 -41.19
CA ASN A 28 2.40 10.87 -41.97
C ASN A 28 1.14 10.77 -41.06
N ARG A 29 0.48 11.90 -40.88
CA ARG A 29 -0.66 12.07 -39.96
C ARG A 29 -1.86 11.19 -40.31
N TYR A 30 -2.16 10.99 -41.59
CA TYR A 30 -3.36 10.26 -42.02
C TYR A 30 -3.29 8.76 -41.71
N ILE A 31 -2.13 8.14 -41.96
CA ILE A 31 -1.87 6.72 -41.69
C ILE A 31 -1.88 6.46 -40.18
N SER A 32 -1.31 7.37 -39.40
CA SER A 32 -1.29 7.34 -37.94
C SER A 32 -2.69 7.32 -37.32
N ILE A 33 -3.59 8.19 -37.80
CA ILE A 33 -4.98 8.28 -37.30
C ILE A 33 -5.73 6.99 -37.60
N ARG A 34 -5.61 6.47 -38.82
CA ARG A 34 -6.27 5.22 -39.22
C ARG A 34 -5.79 4.06 -38.36
N LYS A 35 -4.48 3.95 -38.13
CA LYS A 35 -3.91 2.91 -37.26
C LYS A 35 -4.39 3.02 -35.81
N TYR A 36 -4.56 4.24 -35.29
CA TYR A 36 -5.07 4.48 -33.94
C TYR A 36 -6.55 4.08 -33.80
N ILE A 37 -7.42 4.45 -34.74
CA ILE A 37 -8.87 4.14 -34.71
C ILE A 37 -9.13 2.63 -34.71
N PHE A 38 -8.33 1.86 -35.44
CA PHE A 38 -8.44 0.39 -35.49
C PHE A 38 -7.69 -0.32 -34.35
N CYS A 39 -7.03 0.41 -33.44
CA CYS A 39 -6.31 -0.17 -32.33
C CYS A 39 -7.23 -0.35 -31.10
N ARG A 40 -6.98 -1.42 -30.32
CA ARG A 40 -7.66 -1.66 -29.03
C ARG A 40 -7.57 -0.47 -28.07
N ALA A 41 -6.53 0.37 -28.20
CA ALA A 41 -6.36 1.59 -27.42
C ALA A 41 -7.50 2.60 -27.63
N PHE A 42 -8.01 2.75 -28.86
CA PHE A 42 -9.11 3.66 -29.15
C PHE A 42 -10.44 3.19 -28.53
N LEU A 43 -10.70 1.88 -28.57
CA LEU A 43 -11.88 1.30 -27.92
C LEU A 43 -11.88 1.52 -26.40
N LEU A 44 -10.74 1.35 -25.75
CA LEU A 44 -10.59 1.60 -24.32
C LEU A 44 -10.73 3.10 -23.97
N ASP A 45 -10.17 3.98 -24.81
CA ASP A 45 -10.32 5.43 -24.64
C ASP A 45 -11.80 5.87 -24.81
N LEU A 46 -12.54 5.25 -25.73
CA LEU A 46 -13.97 5.51 -25.95
C LEU A 46 -14.85 5.03 -24.79
N LEU A 47 -14.59 3.80 -24.28
CA LEU A 47 -15.31 3.25 -23.13
C LEU A 47 -15.13 4.12 -21.86
N ALA A 48 -13.94 4.71 -21.69
CA ALA A 48 -13.65 5.60 -20.56
C ALA A 48 -14.39 6.95 -20.61
N ILE A 49 -14.85 7.38 -21.78
CA ILE A 49 -15.54 8.67 -22.00
C ILE A 49 -17.07 8.49 -21.99
N LEU A 50 -17.56 7.25 -22.06
CA LEU A 50 -18.99 6.95 -22.08
C LEU A 50 -19.67 7.60 -20.87
N PRO A 51 -20.75 8.40 -21.07
CA PRO A 51 -21.37 9.20 -20.02
C PRO A 51 -22.27 8.34 -19.11
N THR A 52 -21.66 7.36 -18.45
CA THR A 52 -22.31 6.46 -17.49
C THR A 52 -22.83 7.21 -16.26
N ASP A 53 -22.31 8.41 -15.99
CA ASP A 53 -22.80 9.29 -14.92
C ASP A 53 -24.23 9.82 -15.19
N ILE A 54 -24.69 9.90 -16.44
CA ILE A 54 -26.09 10.28 -16.75
C ILE A 54 -27.06 9.19 -16.26
N LEU A 55 -26.64 7.92 -16.30
CA LEU A 55 -27.46 6.80 -15.81
C LEU A 55 -27.58 6.78 -14.28
N LEU A 56 -26.68 7.46 -13.56
CA LEU A 56 -26.76 7.61 -12.10
C LEU A 56 -27.83 8.59 -11.64
N LEU A 57 -28.33 9.47 -12.52
CA LEU A 57 -29.53 10.26 -12.23
C LEU A 57 -30.78 9.37 -12.10
N ILE A 58 -30.78 8.21 -12.78
CA ILE A 58 -31.89 7.25 -12.78
C ILE A 58 -31.69 6.21 -11.66
N TRP A 59 -30.44 5.78 -11.42
CA TRP A 59 -30.10 4.75 -10.42
C TRP A 59 -28.97 5.23 -9.48
N PRO A 60 -29.29 5.99 -8.42
CA PRO A 60 -28.27 6.63 -7.57
C PRO A 60 -27.40 5.65 -6.78
N ASN A 61 -27.88 4.42 -6.55
CA ASN A 61 -27.20 3.42 -5.73
C ASN A 61 -26.22 2.52 -6.50
N PHE A 62 -26.17 2.61 -7.83
CA PHE A 62 -25.39 1.68 -8.64
C PHE A 62 -23.97 2.22 -8.94
N PHE A 63 -23.09 2.18 -7.95
CA PHE A 63 -21.71 2.70 -8.05
C PHE A 63 -20.87 2.01 -9.14
N LEU A 64 -21.19 0.77 -9.50
CA LEU A 64 -20.49 -0.02 -10.52
C LEU A 64 -20.58 0.58 -11.93
N LEU A 65 -21.55 1.47 -12.20
CA LEU A 65 -21.65 2.18 -13.49
C LEU A 65 -20.41 3.05 -13.80
N ARG A 66 -19.61 3.39 -12.79
CA ARG A 66 -18.38 4.20 -12.93
C ARG A 66 -17.12 3.38 -13.16
N ILE A 67 -17.20 2.06 -13.20
CA ILE A 67 -16.02 1.19 -13.42
C ILE A 67 -15.41 1.39 -14.81
N ASN A 68 -16.19 1.92 -15.76
CA ASN A 68 -15.74 2.29 -17.11
C ASN A 68 -14.54 3.24 -17.09
N ARG A 69 -14.38 4.06 -16.04
CA ARG A 69 -13.22 4.95 -15.87
C ARG A 69 -11.90 4.23 -15.64
N LEU A 70 -11.93 2.97 -15.19
CA LEU A 70 -10.72 2.14 -15.06
C LEU A 70 -10.20 1.64 -16.42
N ALA A 71 -10.95 1.81 -17.53
CA ALA A 71 -10.52 1.36 -18.85
C ALA A 71 -9.19 2.00 -19.32
N LYS A 72 -8.80 3.15 -18.75
CA LYS A 72 -7.51 3.81 -19.00
C LYS A 72 -6.35 3.36 -18.11
N ILE A 73 -6.51 2.33 -17.28
CA ILE A 73 -5.46 1.87 -16.36
C ILE A 73 -4.15 1.48 -17.08
N GLY A 74 -4.23 1.01 -18.33
CA GLY A 74 -3.05 0.67 -19.13
C GLY A 74 -2.06 1.83 -19.35
N ARG A 75 -2.51 3.08 -19.24
CA ARG A 75 -1.65 4.28 -19.34
C ARG A 75 -0.72 4.46 -18.16
N VAL A 76 -1.12 3.99 -16.98
CA VAL A 76 -0.27 4.02 -15.79
C VAL A 76 1.00 3.24 -16.07
N SER A 77 0.90 2.08 -16.73
CA SER A 77 2.04 1.26 -17.12
C SER A 77 3.00 1.98 -18.09
N GLU A 78 2.48 2.78 -19.02
CA GLU A 78 3.33 3.59 -19.92
C GLU A 78 4.06 4.71 -19.16
N ILE A 79 3.35 5.42 -18.29
CA ILE A 79 3.94 6.48 -17.46
C ILE A 79 5.02 5.91 -16.54
N VAL A 80 4.75 4.77 -15.90
CA VAL A 80 5.72 4.07 -15.04
C VAL A 80 6.98 3.71 -15.81
N LYS A 81 6.87 3.21 -17.05
CA LYS A 81 8.05 2.90 -17.90
C LYS A 81 8.88 4.15 -18.21
N LEU A 82 8.21 5.27 -18.51
CA LEU A 82 8.89 6.54 -18.81
C LEU A 82 9.60 7.11 -17.58
N ILE A 83 8.97 6.98 -16.41
CA ILE A 83 9.54 7.44 -15.14
C ILE A 83 10.72 6.55 -14.72
N GLU A 84 10.62 5.23 -14.87
CA GLU A 84 11.69 4.28 -14.51
C GLU A 84 13.01 4.59 -15.24
N HIS A 85 12.94 5.09 -16.48
CA HIS A 85 14.13 5.47 -17.25
C HIS A 85 14.73 6.82 -16.83
N ARG A 86 13.96 7.72 -16.22
CA ARG A 86 14.40 9.08 -15.88
C ARG A 86 14.82 9.25 -14.43
N ILE A 87 14.40 8.35 -13.54
CA ILE A 87 14.71 8.46 -12.12
C ILE A 87 16.13 7.97 -11.84
N PRO A 88 16.96 8.74 -11.11
CA PRO A 88 18.33 8.35 -10.78
C PRO A 88 18.39 7.19 -9.77
N TRP A 89 17.30 6.91 -9.04
CA TRP A 89 17.22 5.91 -7.97
C TRP A 89 16.21 4.78 -8.29
N PRO A 90 16.58 3.81 -9.15
CA PRO A 90 15.64 2.79 -9.65
C PRO A 90 15.12 1.84 -8.57
N LEU A 91 15.92 1.53 -7.54
CA LEU A 91 15.49 0.66 -6.43
C LEU A 91 14.33 1.27 -5.63
N GLY A 92 14.45 2.55 -5.27
CA GLY A 92 13.41 3.26 -4.53
C GLY A 92 12.11 3.36 -5.32
N PHE A 93 12.20 3.62 -6.63
CA PHE A 93 11.01 3.67 -7.50
C PHE A 93 10.29 2.31 -7.59
N ARG A 94 11.04 1.20 -7.66
CA ARG A 94 10.45 -0.14 -7.67
C ARG A 94 9.74 -0.46 -6.36
N LEU A 95 10.33 -0.10 -5.22
CA LEU A 95 9.69 -0.23 -3.90
C LEU A 95 8.42 0.63 -3.79
N LEU A 96 8.47 1.88 -4.25
CA LEU A 96 7.31 2.78 -4.24
C LEU A 96 6.15 2.24 -5.11
N ARG A 97 6.48 1.73 -6.30
CA ARG A 97 5.50 1.09 -7.20
C ARG A 97 4.82 -0.09 -6.51
N LEU A 98 5.59 -0.92 -5.84
CA LEU A 98 5.07 -2.07 -5.10
C LEU A 98 4.19 -1.64 -3.91
N ALA A 99 4.66 -0.69 -3.10
CA ALA A 99 3.89 -0.15 -1.98
C ALA A 99 2.54 0.44 -2.44
N THR A 100 2.54 1.16 -3.57
CA THR A 100 1.32 1.70 -4.18
C THR A 100 0.37 0.59 -4.62
N PHE A 101 0.89 -0.49 -5.21
CA PHE A 101 0.10 -1.65 -5.60
C PHE A 101 -0.53 -2.34 -4.37
N CYS A 102 0.25 -2.60 -3.31
CA CYS A 102 -0.26 -3.16 -2.06
C CYS A 102 -1.33 -2.28 -1.42
N TYR A 103 -1.11 -0.96 -1.38
CA TYR A 103 -2.09 -0.02 -0.86
C TYR A 103 -3.43 -0.09 -1.60
N LEU A 104 -3.40 -0.17 -2.94
CA LEU A 104 -4.62 -0.28 -3.74
C LEU A 104 -5.38 -1.59 -3.49
N LEU A 105 -4.66 -2.70 -3.32
CA LEU A 105 -5.25 -4.00 -2.96
C LEU A 105 -5.95 -3.92 -1.59
N PHE A 106 -5.26 -3.40 -0.57
CA PHE A 106 -5.82 -3.22 0.77
C PHE A 106 -7.03 -2.29 0.75
N HIS A 107 -6.96 -1.20 -0.01
CA HIS A 107 -8.08 -0.28 -0.17
C HIS A 107 -9.32 -0.94 -0.79
N TRP A 108 -9.14 -1.69 -1.89
CA TRP A 108 -10.26 -2.35 -2.57
C TRP A 108 -10.91 -3.41 -1.70
N ASN A 109 -10.12 -4.26 -1.06
CA ASN A 109 -10.62 -5.29 -0.17
C ASN A 109 -11.29 -4.68 1.08
N ALA A 110 -10.73 -3.62 1.67
CA ALA A 110 -11.37 -2.84 2.74
C ALA A 110 -12.73 -2.26 2.35
N CYS A 111 -12.84 -1.66 1.16
CA CYS A 111 -14.10 -1.14 0.65
C CYS A 111 -15.14 -2.25 0.44
N PHE A 112 -14.71 -3.41 -0.03
CA PHE A 112 -15.59 -4.56 -0.22
C PHE A 112 -16.07 -5.16 1.11
N TYR A 113 -15.18 -5.29 2.10
CA TYR A 113 -15.52 -5.69 3.46
C TYR A 113 -16.53 -4.74 4.12
N PHE A 114 -16.31 -3.42 3.99
CA PHE A 114 -17.25 -2.43 4.51
C PHE A 114 -18.61 -2.52 3.80
N TYR A 115 -18.61 -2.73 2.48
CA TYR A 115 -19.83 -2.92 1.70
C TYR A 115 -20.62 -4.15 2.18
N LEU A 116 -19.96 -5.29 2.40
CA LEU A 116 -20.59 -6.47 2.98
C LEU A 116 -21.13 -6.19 4.38
N SER A 117 -20.36 -5.51 5.24
CA SER A 117 -20.83 -5.10 6.56
C SER A 117 -22.06 -4.20 6.51
N SER A 118 -22.17 -3.32 5.50
CA SER A 118 -23.35 -2.49 5.27
C SER A 118 -24.58 -3.28 4.85
N ILE A 119 -24.42 -4.39 4.11
CA ILE A 119 -25.53 -5.26 3.73
C ILE A 119 -26.06 -6.05 4.94
N TYR A 120 -25.16 -6.53 5.80
CA TYR A 120 -25.53 -7.31 6.99
C TYR A 120 -26.03 -6.46 8.17
N GLY A 121 -25.84 -5.14 8.13
CA GLY A 121 -26.29 -4.22 9.16
C GLY A 121 -25.33 -4.16 10.36
N PHE A 122 -24.50 -3.12 10.42
CA PHE A 122 -23.45 -2.97 11.43
C PHE A 122 -23.82 -2.11 12.64
N GLU A 123 -25.02 -1.54 12.69
CA GLU A 123 -25.40 -0.53 13.69
C GLU A 123 -25.40 -1.06 15.13
N ASN A 124 -25.78 -2.33 15.32
CA ASN A 124 -25.82 -3.00 16.62
C ASN A 124 -24.69 -4.01 16.82
N SER A 125 -23.70 -4.05 15.92
CA SER A 125 -22.60 -5.01 16.00
C SER A 125 -21.64 -4.67 17.15
N THR A 126 -21.21 -5.70 17.85
CA THR A 126 -20.24 -5.66 18.95
C THR A 126 -18.82 -5.90 18.46
N VAL A 127 -17.84 -5.81 19.36
CA VAL A 127 -16.43 -6.10 19.05
C VAL A 127 -16.20 -7.54 18.56
N ASN A 128 -17.04 -8.48 19.00
CA ASN A 128 -16.89 -9.91 18.70
C ASN A 128 -17.50 -10.32 17.36
N ASP A 129 -18.25 -9.44 16.71
CA ASP A 129 -18.90 -9.75 15.44
C ASP A 129 -17.91 -9.59 14.28
N TRP A 130 -18.03 -10.41 13.25
CA TRP A 130 -17.20 -10.31 12.04
C TRP A 130 -17.40 -8.98 11.29
N THR A 131 -18.62 -8.44 11.32
CA THR A 131 -18.98 -7.17 10.68
C THR A 131 -18.24 -5.98 11.31
N PHE A 132 -18.19 -4.87 10.58
CA PHE A 132 -17.69 -3.61 11.12
C PHE A 132 -18.46 -3.24 12.42
N SER A 133 -17.75 -2.65 13.40
CA SER A 133 -18.39 -2.07 14.59
C SER A 133 -17.59 -0.85 15.03
N TYR A 134 -18.30 0.19 15.48
CA TYR A 134 -17.67 1.40 16.02
C TYR A 134 -16.90 1.14 17.33
N GLN A 135 -17.21 0.04 18.03
CA GLN A 135 -16.53 -0.30 19.29
C GLN A 135 -15.10 -0.81 19.07
N LYS A 136 -14.76 -1.24 17.84
CA LYS A 136 -13.42 -1.74 17.50
C LYS A 136 -12.37 -0.63 17.40
N ILE A 137 -12.78 0.61 17.15
CA ILE A 137 -11.92 1.80 17.20
C ILE A 137 -12.42 2.69 18.35
N PRO A 138 -11.91 2.49 19.57
CA PRO A 138 -12.28 3.33 20.69
C PRO A 138 -11.81 4.77 20.46
N ASP A 139 -12.62 5.72 20.91
CA ASP A 139 -12.22 7.13 20.93
C ASP A 139 -11.06 7.34 21.91
N LEU A 140 -10.28 8.38 21.66
CA LEU A 140 -9.19 8.77 22.55
C LEU A 140 -9.80 9.27 23.86
N LEU A 141 -9.58 8.50 24.92
CA LEU A 141 -9.94 8.81 26.29
C LEU A 141 -8.71 9.35 27.01
N PHE A 142 -8.83 10.52 27.62
CA PHE A 142 -7.78 11.08 28.46
C PHE A 142 -8.35 11.43 29.83
N PRO A 143 -7.58 11.20 30.91
CA PRO A 143 -7.99 11.60 32.23
C PRO A 143 -8.05 13.13 32.31
N LEU A 144 -9.14 13.69 32.82
CA LEU A 144 -9.24 15.13 33.09
C LEU A 144 -8.43 15.56 34.32
N CYS A 145 -7.93 14.58 35.07
CA CYS A 145 -7.39 14.80 36.38
C CYS A 145 -6.42 13.66 36.72
N GLU A 146 -5.27 13.97 37.32
CA GLU A 146 -4.20 12.99 37.58
C GLU A 146 -3.86 12.90 39.08
N PRO A 147 -4.04 11.73 39.74
CA PRO A 147 -3.84 11.58 41.18
C PRO A 147 -2.43 11.91 41.68
N ARG A 148 -1.42 11.87 40.81
CA ARG A 148 -0.01 12.17 41.17
C ARG A 148 0.29 13.67 41.25
N PHE A 149 -0.46 14.50 40.52
CA PHE A 149 -0.23 15.95 40.42
C PHE A 149 -1.36 16.76 41.05
N ASP A 150 -2.37 16.09 41.62
CA ASP A 150 -3.47 16.72 42.34
C ASP A 150 -3.00 17.16 43.75
N PHE A 151 -2.61 18.42 43.88
CA PHE A 151 -2.19 19.02 45.15
C PHE A 151 -3.35 19.16 46.16
N ASN A 152 -4.60 19.17 45.68
CA ASN A 152 -5.81 19.17 46.50
C ASN A 152 -6.46 17.78 46.42
N ARG A 153 -5.96 16.83 47.23
CA ARG A 153 -6.26 15.37 47.33
C ARG A 153 -7.69 14.83 47.15
N ASN A 154 -8.69 15.63 46.80
CA ASN A 154 -10.10 15.29 46.91
C ASN A 154 -10.85 15.22 45.57
N GLU A 155 -10.21 15.53 44.43
CA GLU A 155 -10.89 15.50 43.14
C GLU A 155 -10.56 14.27 42.29
N CYS A 156 -9.36 13.70 42.39
CA CYS A 156 -8.96 12.57 41.53
C CYS A 156 -8.90 11.19 42.17
N LEU A 157 -8.94 11.09 43.50
CA LEU A 157 -8.91 9.79 44.18
C LEU A 157 -10.33 9.23 44.35
N PHE A 158 -10.55 8.03 43.82
CA PHE A 158 -11.75 7.26 44.17
C PHE A 158 -11.65 6.88 45.66
N PRO A 159 -12.68 7.16 46.49
CA PRO A 159 -12.66 6.82 47.91
C PRO A 159 -12.72 5.28 48.08
N GLU A 160 -11.55 4.65 48.16
CA GLU A 160 -11.42 3.21 48.46
C GLU A 160 -11.00 3.03 49.93
N ASP A 161 -11.82 2.33 50.72
CA ASP A 161 -11.46 1.92 52.09
C ASP A 161 -10.50 0.73 52.09
N ASN A 162 -10.72 -0.24 51.18
CA ASN A 162 -9.94 -1.46 51.04
C ASN A 162 -9.83 -1.87 49.56
N TRP A 163 -8.60 -2.09 49.08
CA TRP A 163 -8.34 -2.48 47.69
C TRP A 163 -8.84 -3.88 47.33
N ARG A 164 -9.09 -4.74 48.34
CA ARG A 164 -9.60 -6.11 48.15
C ARG A 164 -11.05 -6.14 47.65
N ASP A 165 -11.82 -5.08 47.89
CA ASP A 165 -13.25 -4.99 47.53
C ASP A 165 -13.45 -4.41 46.12
N ARG A 166 -12.35 -4.07 45.43
CA ARG A 166 -12.38 -3.51 44.07
C ARG A 166 -13.12 -4.39 43.04
N PRO A 167 -13.04 -5.74 43.06
CA PRO A 167 -13.82 -6.57 42.13
C PRO A 167 -15.33 -6.38 42.28
N GLU A 168 -15.80 -6.16 43.51
CA GLU A 168 -17.22 -5.97 43.82
C GLU A 168 -17.69 -4.54 43.46
N LYS A 169 -16.80 -3.55 43.60
CA LYS A 169 -17.06 -2.12 43.30
C LYS A 169 -16.72 -1.72 41.86
N ILE A 170 -16.52 -2.66 40.94
CA ILE A 170 -16.02 -2.33 39.58
C ILE A 170 -16.98 -1.43 38.78
N ASN A 171 -18.29 -1.57 38.99
CA ASN A 171 -19.30 -0.73 38.36
C ASN A 171 -19.26 0.71 38.90
N GLU A 172 -19.11 0.87 40.22
CA GLU A 172 -18.96 2.18 40.86
C GLU A 172 -17.67 2.87 40.41
N LEU A 173 -16.58 2.11 40.33
CA LEU A 173 -15.28 2.58 39.83
C LEU A 173 -15.43 3.07 38.37
N LYS A 174 -16.12 2.30 37.52
CA LYS A 174 -16.38 2.67 36.13
C LYS A 174 -17.20 3.96 36.04
N ASP A 175 -18.28 4.07 36.79
CA ASP A 175 -19.15 5.26 36.79
C ASP A 175 -18.42 6.51 37.33
N TYR A 176 -17.56 6.33 38.33
CA TYR A 176 -16.72 7.40 38.88
C TYR A 176 -15.75 7.95 37.82
N TRP A 177 -15.01 7.07 37.16
CA TRP A 177 -14.03 7.48 36.15
C TRP A 177 -14.69 7.96 34.85
N GLN A 178 -15.86 7.44 34.48
CA GLN A 178 -16.58 7.87 33.28
C GLN A 178 -16.93 9.37 33.32
N LYS A 179 -17.13 9.94 34.52
CA LYS A 179 -17.37 11.40 34.71
C LYS A 179 -16.09 12.24 34.67
N LYS A 180 -14.92 11.61 34.79
CA LYS A 180 -13.59 12.26 34.90
C LYS A 180 -12.70 12.02 33.68
N ILE A 181 -13.28 11.51 32.61
CA ILE A 181 -12.60 11.27 31.34
C ILE A 181 -13.11 12.29 30.32
N GLY A 182 -12.17 12.95 29.65
CA GLY A 182 -12.44 13.70 28.43
C GLY A 182 -12.36 12.75 27.24
N SER A 183 -13.26 12.89 26.28
CA SER A 183 -13.19 12.15 25.02
C SER A 183 -12.98 13.09 23.84
N THR A 184 -12.14 12.66 22.91
CA THR A 184 -12.05 13.27 21.57
C THR A 184 -12.57 12.25 20.56
N ASN A 185 -13.65 12.61 19.88
CA ASN A 185 -14.35 11.69 18.99
C ASN A 185 -13.77 11.77 17.57
N PHE A 186 -13.41 10.63 17.00
CA PHE A 186 -13.05 10.58 15.59
C PHE A 186 -14.30 10.68 14.70
N ASN A 187 -14.15 11.32 13.53
CA ASN A 187 -15.20 11.33 12.52
C ASN A 187 -15.61 9.90 12.11
N ASN A 188 -16.91 9.68 11.91
CA ASN A 188 -17.46 8.38 11.53
C ASN A 188 -16.81 7.82 10.26
N LEU A 189 -16.48 8.67 9.28
CA LEU A 189 -15.79 8.25 8.06
C LEU A 189 -14.40 7.69 8.36
N THR A 190 -13.63 8.35 9.23
CA THR A 190 -12.29 7.92 9.63
C THR A 190 -12.36 6.58 10.34
N LYS A 191 -13.32 6.39 11.26
CA LYS A 191 -13.53 5.12 11.96
C LYS A 191 -13.87 3.98 10.98
N LYS A 192 -14.82 4.22 10.07
CA LYS A 192 -15.20 3.24 9.03
C LYS A 192 -14.00 2.85 8.18
N TYR A 193 -13.29 3.84 7.64
CA TYR A 193 -12.16 3.59 6.74
C TYR A 193 -10.98 2.92 7.44
N ALA A 194 -10.57 3.43 8.60
CA ALA A 194 -9.42 2.90 9.33
C ALA A 194 -9.64 1.45 9.77
N MET A 195 -10.83 1.12 10.28
CA MET A 195 -11.12 -0.25 10.73
C MET A 195 -11.17 -1.22 9.55
N SER A 196 -11.83 -0.84 8.46
CA SER A 196 -11.91 -1.69 7.27
C SER A 196 -10.55 -1.88 6.61
N PHE A 197 -9.70 -0.85 6.60
CA PHE A 197 -8.34 -0.95 6.10
C PHE A 197 -7.45 -1.84 6.99
N TYR A 198 -7.59 -1.71 8.31
CA TYR A 198 -6.92 -2.59 9.28
C TYR A 198 -7.32 -4.06 9.09
N TRP A 199 -8.63 -4.33 9.00
CA TRP A 199 -9.16 -5.66 8.71
C TRP A 199 -8.54 -6.23 7.43
N SER A 200 -8.59 -5.46 6.34
CA SER A 200 -8.07 -5.88 5.04
C SER A 200 -6.57 -6.17 5.04
N ALA A 201 -5.77 -5.32 5.70
CA ALA A 201 -4.33 -5.52 5.80
C ALA A 201 -3.99 -6.81 6.57
N LEU A 202 -4.70 -7.12 7.66
CA LEU A 202 -4.47 -8.33 8.43
C LEU A 202 -4.87 -9.61 7.68
N THR A 203 -6.00 -9.58 6.96
CA THR A 203 -6.48 -10.73 6.18
C THR A 203 -5.55 -11.01 5.00
N LEU A 204 -5.15 -9.98 4.24
CA LEU A 204 -4.27 -10.15 3.08
C LEU A 204 -2.82 -10.45 3.43
N VAL A 205 -2.34 -10.06 4.61
CA VAL A 205 -1.01 -10.44 5.14
C VAL A 205 -1.06 -11.74 5.94
N THR A 206 -2.20 -12.42 6.00
CA THR A 206 -2.39 -13.72 6.67
C THR A 206 -2.08 -13.72 8.17
N LEU A 207 -2.21 -12.56 8.84
CA LEU A 207 -2.03 -12.44 10.29
C LEU A 207 -3.27 -12.95 11.06
N GLY A 208 -4.46 -12.80 10.50
CA GLY A 208 -5.66 -13.56 10.92
C GLY A 208 -6.29 -13.22 12.28
N GLU A 209 -5.91 -12.13 12.95
CA GLU A 209 -6.48 -11.75 14.26
C GLU A 209 -7.90 -11.14 14.19
N GLN A 210 -8.81 -11.74 13.40
CA GLN A 210 -10.17 -11.24 13.19
C GLN A 210 -11.23 -12.11 13.88
N PRO A 211 -12.36 -11.51 14.33
CA PRO A 211 -13.49 -12.26 14.86
C PRO A 211 -14.05 -13.23 13.83
N TRP A 212 -14.49 -14.39 14.30
CA TRP A 212 -14.98 -15.48 13.45
C TRP A 212 -16.27 -15.10 12.69
N PRO A 213 -16.39 -15.52 11.42
CA PRO A 213 -17.60 -15.31 10.63
C PRO A 213 -18.79 -16.06 11.24
N ALA A 214 -19.94 -15.40 11.33
CA ALA A 214 -21.17 -16.00 11.87
C ALA A 214 -22.02 -16.69 10.79
N ASN A 215 -21.79 -16.35 9.51
CA ASN A 215 -22.58 -16.83 8.36
C ASN A 215 -21.72 -17.57 7.34
N SER A 216 -22.29 -18.57 6.66
CA SER A 216 -21.56 -19.35 5.64
C SER A 216 -20.99 -18.50 4.49
N VAL A 217 -21.68 -17.43 4.10
CA VAL A 217 -21.18 -16.48 3.07
C VAL A 217 -19.97 -15.70 3.57
N GLN A 218 -19.99 -15.28 4.84
CA GLN A 218 -18.84 -14.60 5.47
C GLN A 218 -17.66 -15.56 5.57
N THR A 219 -17.90 -16.83 5.95
CA THR A 219 -16.87 -17.87 5.98
C THR A 219 -16.27 -18.13 4.61
N ALA A 220 -17.10 -18.26 3.57
CA ALA A 220 -16.60 -18.47 2.20
C ALA A 220 -15.77 -17.27 1.72
N PHE A 221 -16.23 -16.05 2.01
CA PHE A 221 -15.48 -14.84 1.67
C PHE A 221 -14.12 -14.79 2.40
N GLU A 222 -14.08 -15.06 3.70
CA GLU A 222 -12.85 -15.10 4.49
C GLU A 222 -11.85 -16.13 3.93
N ILE A 223 -12.32 -17.34 3.59
CA ILE A 223 -11.47 -18.39 3.01
C ILE A 223 -10.91 -17.95 1.65
N ILE A 224 -11.75 -17.39 0.79
CA ILE A 224 -11.31 -16.95 -0.54
C ILE A 224 -10.31 -15.79 -0.42
N ASP A 225 -10.59 -14.80 0.43
CA ASP A 225 -9.74 -13.63 0.61
C ASP A 225 -8.38 -14.00 1.24
N THR A 226 -8.37 -14.90 2.23
CA THR A 226 -7.11 -15.39 2.83
C THR A 226 -6.28 -16.21 1.85
N LEU A 227 -6.88 -17.06 1.01
CA LEU A 227 -6.18 -17.80 -0.04
C LEU A 227 -5.57 -16.87 -1.10
N ILE A 228 -6.32 -15.86 -1.52
CA ILE A 228 -5.84 -14.83 -2.45
C ILE A 228 -4.70 -14.03 -1.80
N GLY A 229 -4.88 -13.62 -0.54
CA GLY A 229 -3.87 -12.92 0.25
C GLY A 229 -2.56 -13.69 0.35
N LEU A 230 -2.63 -14.98 0.68
CA LEU A 230 -1.46 -15.86 0.76
C LEU A 230 -0.67 -15.90 -0.56
N LEU A 231 -1.36 -16.11 -1.68
CA LEU A 231 -0.73 -16.19 -2.99
C LEU A 231 -0.12 -14.84 -3.42
N LEU A 232 -0.85 -13.74 -3.20
CA LEU A 232 -0.37 -12.39 -3.51
C LEU A 232 0.84 -12.02 -2.66
N PHE A 233 0.78 -12.27 -1.36
CA PHE A 233 1.87 -11.95 -0.44
C PHE A 233 3.13 -12.77 -0.75
N ALA A 234 2.99 -14.06 -1.03
CA ALA A 234 4.10 -14.91 -1.46
C ALA A 234 4.75 -14.39 -2.76
N ALA A 235 3.94 -14.00 -3.76
CA ALA A 235 4.45 -13.43 -5.01
C ALA A 235 5.18 -12.10 -4.78
N ILE A 236 4.61 -11.22 -3.96
CA ILE A 236 5.19 -9.91 -3.61
C ILE A 236 6.55 -10.08 -2.94
N ILE A 237 6.66 -10.99 -1.95
CA ILE A 237 7.94 -11.27 -1.29
C ILE A 237 8.96 -11.85 -2.28
N GLY A 238 8.54 -12.73 -3.18
CA GLY A 238 9.39 -13.28 -4.24
C GLY A 238 9.99 -12.18 -5.13
N ASP A 239 9.16 -11.25 -5.59
CA ASP A 239 9.59 -10.12 -6.42
C ASP A 239 10.53 -9.16 -5.68
N ILE A 240 10.26 -8.87 -4.40
CA ILE A 240 11.16 -8.09 -3.54
C ILE A 240 12.52 -8.80 -3.42
N GLY A 241 12.53 -10.12 -3.22
CA GLY A 241 13.75 -10.91 -3.10
C GLY A 241 14.62 -10.83 -4.35
N ILE A 242 14.03 -10.94 -5.53
CA ILE A 242 14.74 -10.80 -6.82
C ILE A 242 15.28 -9.37 -6.98
N MET A 243 14.52 -8.35 -6.59
CA MET A 243 14.95 -6.96 -6.68
C MET A 243 16.14 -6.67 -5.74
N VAL A 244 16.10 -7.15 -4.50
CA VAL A 244 17.18 -6.96 -3.51
C VAL A 244 18.44 -7.71 -3.92
N SER A 245 18.32 -8.96 -4.40
CA SER A 245 19.48 -9.72 -4.87
C SER A 245 20.14 -9.05 -6.08
N ASN A 246 19.34 -8.54 -7.03
CA ASN A 246 19.84 -7.78 -8.17
C ASN A 246 20.50 -6.46 -7.77
N ALA A 247 20.00 -5.77 -6.74
CA ALA A 247 20.59 -4.52 -6.26
C ALA A 247 21.99 -4.72 -5.65
N HIS A 248 22.29 -5.90 -5.11
CA HIS A 248 23.59 -6.23 -4.50
C HIS A 248 24.50 -7.08 -5.39
N LEU A 249 24.07 -7.43 -6.60
CA LEU A 249 24.73 -8.39 -7.47
C LEU A 249 26.18 -8.00 -7.83
N GLU A 250 26.44 -6.74 -8.17
CA GLU A 250 27.80 -6.27 -8.51
C GLU A 250 28.77 -6.39 -7.33
N LYS A 251 28.30 -6.02 -6.12
CA LYS A 251 29.10 -6.11 -4.90
C LYS A 251 29.40 -7.57 -4.55
N VAL A 252 28.41 -8.46 -4.69
CA VAL A 252 28.58 -9.89 -4.43
C VAL A 252 29.59 -10.50 -5.40
N LYS A 253 29.51 -10.20 -6.70
CA LYS A 253 30.50 -10.67 -7.69
C LYS A 253 31.92 -10.22 -7.38
N PHE A 254 32.08 -8.96 -6.97
CA PHE A 254 33.39 -8.45 -6.57
C PHE A 254 33.95 -9.17 -5.34
N GLN A 255 33.11 -9.41 -4.34
CA GLN A 255 33.48 -10.17 -3.14
C GLN A 255 33.89 -11.61 -3.49
N GLU A 256 33.15 -12.28 -4.37
CA GLU A 256 33.46 -13.64 -4.83
C GLU A 256 34.85 -13.73 -5.48
N ILE A 257 35.18 -12.80 -6.39
CA ILE A 257 36.50 -12.72 -7.02
C ILE A 257 37.58 -12.47 -5.97
N THR A 258 37.34 -11.50 -5.08
CA THR A 258 38.31 -11.11 -4.03
C THR A 258 38.60 -12.27 -3.10
N ASP A 259 37.58 -13.01 -2.70
CA ASP A 259 37.72 -14.17 -1.82
C ASP A 259 38.40 -15.34 -2.53
N GLY A 260 38.17 -15.52 -3.83
CA GLY A 260 38.94 -16.44 -4.69
C GLY A 260 40.43 -16.11 -4.71
N CYS A 261 40.79 -14.83 -4.90
CA CYS A 261 42.18 -14.36 -4.86
C CYS A 261 42.82 -14.59 -3.48
N LYS A 262 42.12 -14.23 -2.39
CA LYS A 262 42.59 -14.48 -1.01
C LYS A 262 42.86 -15.96 -0.77
N ARG A 263 41.93 -16.82 -1.21
CA ARG A 263 42.05 -18.28 -1.08
C ARG A 263 43.27 -18.79 -1.86
N TYR A 264 43.46 -18.34 -3.10
CA TYR A 264 44.62 -18.72 -3.92
C TYR A 264 45.95 -18.36 -3.25
N MET A 265 46.07 -17.11 -2.76
CA MET A 265 47.28 -16.64 -2.09
C MET A 265 47.57 -17.42 -0.79
N ARG A 266 46.53 -17.78 -0.03
CA ARG A 266 46.66 -18.62 1.17
C ARG A 266 47.16 -20.02 0.83
N ILE A 267 46.61 -20.66 -0.20
CA ILE A 267 47.03 -22.01 -0.64
C ILE A 267 48.49 -22.02 -1.11
N ARG A 268 48.93 -20.93 -1.75
CA ARG A 268 50.31 -20.80 -2.25
C ARG A 268 51.30 -20.25 -1.22
N ASN A 269 50.88 -20.02 0.04
CA ASN A 269 51.71 -19.43 1.09
C ASN A 269 52.44 -18.15 0.64
N VAL A 270 51.71 -17.25 0.00
CA VAL A 270 52.27 -15.97 -0.47
C VAL A 270 52.70 -15.11 0.72
N ASN A 271 53.86 -14.45 0.61
CA ASN A 271 54.37 -13.52 1.62
C ASN A 271 53.33 -12.44 1.96
N THR A 272 53.16 -12.16 3.25
CA THR A 272 52.23 -11.15 3.80
C THR A 272 52.36 -9.78 3.13
N GLN A 273 53.57 -9.34 2.76
CA GLN A 273 53.76 -8.07 2.06
C GLN A 273 53.11 -8.06 0.67
N LEU A 274 53.30 -9.14 -0.10
CA LEU A 274 52.69 -9.28 -1.42
C LEU A 274 51.16 -9.45 -1.30
N TYR A 275 50.70 -10.25 -0.32
CA TYR A 275 49.29 -10.42 -0.02
C TYR A 275 48.59 -9.08 0.23
N ASN A 276 49.11 -8.25 1.14
CA ASN A 276 48.53 -6.95 1.45
C ASN A 276 48.56 -6.00 0.24
N ARG A 277 49.64 -6.03 -0.55
CA ARG A 277 49.75 -5.20 -1.76
C ARG A 277 48.70 -5.58 -2.81
N VAL A 278 48.44 -6.87 -3.01
CA VAL A 278 47.40 -7.34 -3.93
C VAL A 278 46.01 -6.94 -3.45
N ILE A 279 45.69 -7.14 -2.16
CA ILE A 279 44.37 -6.78 -1.61
C ILE A 279 44.13 -5.28 -1.71
N ASN A 280 45.09 -4.45 -1.30
CA ASN A 280 44.96 -2.99 -1.40
C ASN A 280 44.76 -2.53 -2.86
N TRP A 281 45.42 -3.20 -3.81
CA TRP A 281 45.21 -2.91 -5.24
C TRP A 281 43.82 -3.30 -5.71
N ILE A 282 43.31 -4.49 -5.35
CA ILE A 282 41.95 -4.93 -5.69
C ILE A 282 40.90 -3.98 -5.11
N GLU A 283 41.06 -3.55 -3.85
CA GLU A 283 40.18 -2.57 -3.21
C GLU A 283 40.24 -1.20 -3.90
N TYR A 284 41.44 -0.74 -4.27
CA TYR A 284 41.62 0.49 -5.02
C TYR A 284 40.90 0.44 -6.38
N GLN A 285 41.04 -0.67 -7.12
CA GLN A 285 40.36 -0.84 -8.42
C GLN A 285 38.84 -0.78 -8.29
N TRP A 286 38.27 -1.36 -7.22
CA TRP A 286 36.84 -1.27 -6.96
C TRP A 286 36.37 0.16 -6.71
N ILE A 287 37.07 0.88 -5.84
CA ILE A 287 36.73 2.27 -5.50
C ILE A 287 36.86 3.17 -6.73
N TRP A 288 37.94 2.99 -7.49
CA TRP A 288 38.21 3.81 -8.68
C TRP A 288 37.23 3.52 -9.82
N GLY A 289 36.95 2.26 -10.12
CA GLY A 289 35.94 1.88 -11.12
C GLY A 289 34.54 2.37 -10.77
N ARG A 290 34.20 2.46 -9.48
CA ARG A 290 32.92 3.02 -9.04
C ARG A 290 32.80 4.52 -9.31
N ARG A 291 33.87 5.29 -9.07
CA ARG A 291 33.89 6.75 -9.32
C ARG A 291 33.68 7.07 -10.80
N LEU A 292 34.37 6.39 -11.71
CA LEU A 292 34.19 6.60 -13.14
C LEU A 292 32.75 6.35 -13.61
N ASN A 293 32.12 5.30 -13.09
CA ASN A 293 30.73 4.96 -13.43
C ASN A 293 29.70 5.96 -12.86
N GLU A 294 30.07 6.70 -11.81
CA GLU A 294 29.24 7.78 -11.25
C GLU A 294 29.40 9.07 -12.06
N ASP A 295 30.63 9.39 -12.49
CA ASP A 295 30.95 10.57 -13.31
C ASP A 295 30.37 10.45 -14.74
N GLU A 296 30.22 9.25 -15.31
CA GLU A 296 29.53 9.03 -16.60
C GLU A 296 28.00 9.21 -16.52
N LYS A 297 27.41 9.19 -15.33
CA LYS A 297 25.95 9.28 -15.12
C LYS A 297 25.47 10.70 -14.78
N THR A 298 26.39 11.64 -14.52
CA THR A 298 26.11 13.07 -14.32
C THR A 298 26.20 13.84 -15.63
#